data_AF-A0A9E0XC04-F1
#
_entry.id   AF-A0A9E0XC04-F1
#
_cell.length_a   1.000
_cell.length_b   1.000
_cell.length_c   1.000
_cell.angle_alpha   90.00
_cell.angle_beta   90.00
_cell.angle_gamma   90.00
#
_symmetry.space_group_name_H-M   'P 1'
#
loop_
_entity.id
_entity.type
_entity.pdbx_description
1 polymer ?
#
loop_
_entity_poly.entity_id
_entity_poly.type
_entity_poly.pdbx_seq_one_letter_code
_entity_poly.pdbx_strand_id
1 'polypeptide(L)' 'MTGLVAAGVPNLRDLGGIATASGHVIAPGRLWRSSHFGSVSDDELDALRAIGL' A
#
# COMPACT_ATOMS: atom_id res chain seq x y z
N MET A 1 14.40 3.49 11.98
CA MET A 1 13.30 2.88 12.75
C MET A 1 12.14 2.70 11.81
N THR A 2 11.86 1.46 11.39
CA THR A 2 10.79 1.15 10.43
C THR A 2 9.46 1.13 11.18
N GLY A 3 8.92 2.30 11.51
CA GLY A 3 7.54 2.40 11.98
C GLY A 3 6.62 1.90 10.87
N LEU A 4 5.60 1.10 11.20
CA LEU A 4 4.63 0.63 10.21
C LEU A 4 4.10 1.84 9.44
N VAL A 5 4.39 1.89 8.15
CA VAL A 5 3.86 2.89 7.22
C VAL A 5 2.33 2.69 7.22
N ALA A 6 1.61 3.54 7.97
CA ALA A 6 0.15 3.53 8.16
C ALA A 6 -0.43 2.35 8.97
N ALA A 7 -0.26 2.37 10.29
CA ALA A 7 -0.89 1.41 11.20
C ALA A 7 -2.43 1.46 11.15
N GLY A 8 -3.02 2.61 10.82
CA GLY A 8 -4.46 2.81 10.60
C GLY A 8 -5.01 2.18 9.31
N VAL A 9 -4.17 1.52 8.50
CA VAL A 9 -4.55 0.84 7.26
C VAL A 9 -4.25 -0.66 7.36
N PRO A 10 -5.18 -1.46 7.91
CA PRO A 10 -4.94 -2.88 8.11
C PRO A 10 -4.66 -3.60 6.80
N ASN A 11 -3.69 -4.52 6.85
CA ASN A 11 -3.31 -5.36 5.72
C ASN A 11 -2.87 -4.56 4.47
N LEU A 12 -2.34 -3.36 4.65
CA LEU A 12 -1.73 -2.57 3.59
C LEU A 12 -0.48 -3.27 3.05
N ARG A 13 -0.47 -3.57 1.75
CA ARG A 13 0.69 -4.15 1.07
C ARG A 13 0.73 -3.82 -0.42
N ASP A 14 1.94 -3.66 -0.92
CA ASP A 14 2.22 -3.64 -2.35
C ASP A 14 1.99 -5.03 -2.95
N LEU A 15 1.34 -5.09 -4.11
CA LEU A 15 1.12 -6.30 -4.89
C LEU A 15 2.12 -6.45 -6.05
N GLY A 16 3.12 -5.57 -6.12
CA GLY A 16 4.27 -5.68 -7.01
C GLY A 16 4.92 -7.06 -6.95
N GLY A 17 5.36 -7.55 -8.12
CA GLY A 17 5.98 -8.87 -8.26
C GLY A 17 5.00 -10.03 -8.45
N ILE A 18 3.69 -9.81 -8.28
CA ILE A 18 2.67 -10.84 -8.57
C ILE A 18 2.51 -10.98 -10.09
N ALA A 19 2.59 -12.22 -10.57
CA ALA A 19 2.28 -12.57 -11.95
C ALA A 19 0.77 -12.50 -12.22
N THR A 20 0.41 -12.00 -13.40
CA THR A 20 -0.97 -11.83 -13.85
C THR A 20 -1.35 -12.89 -14.88
N ALA A 21 -2.64 -13.14 -15.06
CA ALA A 21 -3.14 -14.10 -16.04
C ALA A 21 -2.80 -13.74 -17.50
N SER A 22 -2.43 -12.49 -17.78
CA SER A 22 -1.99 -12.05 -19.11
C SER A 22 -0.50 -12.30 -19.38
N GLY A 23 0.23 -12.92 -18.46
CA GLY A 23 1.66 -13.22 -18.59
C GLY A 23 2.59 -12.07 -18.15
N HIS A 24 2.03 -10.94 -17.67
CA HIS A 24 2.83 -9.83 -17.15
C HIS A 24 2.98 -9.90 -15.63
N VAL A 25 3.94 -9.14 -15.09
CA VAL A 25 4.16 -8.96 -13.65
C VAL A 25 3.75 -7.54 -13.25
N ILE A 26 3.07 -7.40 -12.11
CA ILE A 26 2.71 -6.10 -11.56
C ILE A 26 4.00 -5.35 -11.18
N ALA A 27 4.19 -4.14 -11.71
CA ALA A 27 5.31 -3.29 -11.35
C ALA A 27 5.22 -2.88 -9.85
N PRO A 28 6.32 -2.91 -9.09
CA PRO A 28 6.34 -2.42 -7.70
C PRO A 28 5.81 -1.00 -7.56
N GLY A 29 5.10 -0.74 -6.47
CA GLY A 29 4.48 0.55 -6.15
C GLY A 29 3.30 0.94 -7.04
N ARG A 30 2.83 0.05 -7.92
CA ARG A 30 1.75 0.35 -8.88
C ARG A 30 0.37 -0.06 -8.40
N LEU A 31 0.28 -1.09 -7.56
CA LEU A 31 -0.99 -1.60 -7.05
C LEU A 31 -0.85 -2.00 -5.59
N TRP A 32 -1.65 -1.36 -4.74
CA TRP A 32 -1.73 -1.62 -3.32
C TRP A 32 -3.06 -2.28 -2.96
N ARG A 33 -3.06 -3.09 -1.90
CA ARG A 33 -4.28 -3.64 -1.27
C ARG A 33 -4.27 -3.29 0.20
N SER A 34 -5.45 -2.99 0.75
CA SER A 34 -5.74 -2.92 2.18
C SER A 34 -7.12 -3.53 2.49
N SER A 35 -7.47 -3.65 3.77
CA SER A 35 -8.83 -4.01 4.20
C SER A 35 -9.78 -2.81 4.17
N HIS A 36 -9.39 -1.68 4.76
CA HIS A 36 -10.12 -0.39 4.72
C HIS A 36 -9.20 0.76 5.18
N PHE A 37 -9.65 2.01 4.98
CA PHE A 37 -8.94 3.24 5.40
C PHE A 37 -9.67 4.02 6.52
N GLY A 38 -10.74 3.47 7.10
CA GLY A 38 -11.59 4.18 8.07
C GLY A 38 -10.94 4.61 9.40
N SER A 39 -9.67 4.28 9.63
CA SER A 39 -8.92 4.63 10.84
C SER A 39 -7.61 5.36 10.54
N VAL A 40 -7.43 5.85 9.30
CA VAL A 40 -6.28 6.67 8.91
C VAL A 40 -6.30 7.97 9.69
N SER A 41 -5.21 8.29 10.37
CA SER A 41 -5.01 9.61 10.96
C SER A 41 -4.41 10.58 9.94
N ASP A 42 -4.53 11.89 10.22
CA ASP A 42 -3.92 12.92 9.38
C ASP A 42 -2.39 12.77 9.28
N ASP A 43 -1.76 12.32 10.37
CA ASP A 43 -0.30 12.07 10.44
C ASP A 43 0.15 10.94 9.49
N GLU A 44 -0.75 10.02 9.13
CA GLU A 44 -0.46 8.90 8.22
C GLU A 44 -0.61 9.30 6.75
N LEU A 45 -1.25 10.43 6.45
CA LEU A 45 -1.52 10.85 5.06
C LEU A 45 -0.22 11.12 4.30
N ASP A 46 0.80 11.69 4.93
CA ASP A 46 2.07 11.94 4.27
C ASP A 46 2.82 10.64 3.95
N ALA A 47 2.68 9.62 4.80
CA ALA A 47 3.23 8.30 4.56
C ALA A 47 2.54 7.58 3.40
N LEU A 48 1.22 7.72 3.27
CA LEU A 48 0.44 7.21 2.14
C LEU A 48 0.79 7.94 0.83
N ARG A 49 0.91 9.27 0.87
CA ARG A 49 1.33 10.09 -0.28
C ARG A 49 2.72 9.71 -0.77
N ALA A 50 3.65 9.43 0.14
CA ALA A 50 5.02 9.04 -0.20
C ALA A 50 5.09 7.73 -1.02
N ILE A 51 4.07 6.87 -0.93
CA ILE A 51 3.95 5.64 -1.73
C ILE A 51 2.97 5.76 -2.91
N GLY A 52 2.46 6.97 -3.17
CA GLY A 52 1.58 7.29 -4.30
C GLY A 52 0.10 7.01 -4.08
N LEU A 53 -0.35 6.94 -2.81
CA LEU A 53 -1.77 6.82 -2.42
C LEU A 53 -2.36 8.15 -1.95
#